data_AF-A0A246AC00-F1
#
_entry.id   AF-A0A246AC00-F1
#
_cell.length_a   1.000
_cell.length_b   1.000
_cell.length_c   1.000
_cell.angle_alpha   90.00
_cell.angle_beta   90.00
_cell.angle_gamma   90.00
#
_symmetry.space_group_name_H-M   'P 1'
#
loop_
_entity.id
_entity.type
_entity.pdbx_description
1 polymer ?
#
loop_
_entity_poly.entity_id
_entity_poly.type
_entity_poly.pdbx_seq_one_letter_code
_entity_poly.pdbx_strand_id
1 'polypeptide(L)'
;MNLALKRPKAFLALVPEGWAFFTRSPREAQILIYACQGNKLTLLEHRHSSYRNLLGLNRRVTKLFGELQFIKRQIKDYQYADTKFNYQSGKIQGVPGHVVEVKNQMDYPILMGQYVVVYQKAIPWSWYRSNENIDMPAKIIKLNITK
;
A
#
# COMPACT_ATOMS: atom_id res chain seq x y z
N MET A 1 -26.44 37.44 -49.41
CA MET A 1 -25.02 37.59 -48.98
C MET A 1 -24.82 36.74 -47.74
N ASN A 2 -24.03 35.67 -47.86
CA ASN A 2 -23.77 34.65 -46.82
C ASN A 2 -23.05 35.26 -45.60
N LEU A 3 -23.50 34.95 -44.38
CA LEU A 3 -22.62 34.93 -43.21
C LEU A 3 -22.67 33.54 -42.57
N ALA A 4 -21.74 32.71 -43.01
CA ALA A 4 -21.45 31.42 -42.40
C ALA A 4 -20.94 31.62 -40.97
N LEU A 5 -21.64 31.04 -39.99
CA LEU A 5 -21.19 30.94 -38.61
C LEU A 5 -19.97 30.01 -38.54
N LYS A 6 -18.76 30.57 -38.68
CA LYS A 6 -17.52 29.87 -38.34
C LYS A 6 -17.40 29.77 -36.82
N ARG A 7 -17.76 28.62 -36.25
CA ARG A 7 -17.29 28.20 -34.93
C ARG A 7 -16.13 27.21 -35.09
N PRO A 8 -14.88 27.60 -34.85
CA PRO A 8 -13.84 26.63 -34.54
C PRO A 8 -13.49 26.75 -33.05
N LYS A 9 -13.57 25.60 -32.38
CA LYS A 9 -12.50 25.03 -31.54
C LYS A 9 -13.09 23.81 -30.82
N ALA A 10 -13.10 22.70 -31.55
CA ALA A 10 -13.27 21.35 -31.00
C ALA A 10 -12.02 20.95 -30.19
N PHE A 11 -11.72 21.70 -29.11
CA PHE A 11 -10.63 21.38 -28.18
C PHE A 11 -11.15 20.80 -26.85
N LEU A 12 -12.47 20.76 -26.64
CA LEU A 12 -13.09 20.07 -25.50
C LEU A 12 -13.31 18.57 -25.74
N ALA A 13 -13.15 18.06 -26.96
CA ALA A 13 -13.39 16.65 -27.29
C ALA A 13 -12.18 15.72 -27.03
N LEU A 14 -11.05 16.27 -26.57
CA LEU A 14 -9.82 15.51 -26.29
C LEU A 14 -9.59 15.23 -24.80
N VAL A 15 -10.44 15.79 -23.92
CA VAL A 15 -10.46 15.33 -22.53
C VAL A 15 -11.53 14.26 -22.48
N PRO A 16 -11.20 12.99 -22.18
CA PRO A 16 -12.25 12.06 -21.85
C PRO A 16 -12.95 12.64 -20.62
N GLU A 17 -14.17 13.14 -20.77
CA GLU A 17 -15.12 13.33 -19.67
C GLU A 17 -15.55 11.94 -19.14
N GLY A 18 -14.56 11.10 -18.84
CA GLY A 18 -14.69 9.75 -18.33
C GLY A 18 -14.21 9.78 -16.90
N TRP A 19 -15.17 9.91 -15.99
CA TRP A 19 -14.99 9.85 -14.56
C TRP A 19 -13.99 8.76 -14.19
N ALA A 20 -12.95 9.13 -13.45
CA ALA A 20 -12.08 8.17 -12.79
C ALA A 20 -12.95 7.35 -11.82
N PHE A 21 -13.46 6.20 -12.28
CA PHE A 21 -14.11 5.23 -11.42
C PHE A 21 -13.06 4.71 -10.46
N PHE A 22 -13.03 5.27 -9.25
CA PHE A 22 -12.30 4.72 -8.13
C PHE A 22 -12.91 3.36 -7.81
N THR A 23 -12.36 2.29 -8.38
CA THR A 23 -12.81 0.90 -8.14
C THR A 23 -12.47 0.39 -6.75
N ARG A 24 -11.75 1.19 -5.95
CA ARG A 24 -11.38 0.89 -4.57
C ARG A 24 -11.84 2.01 -3.66
N SER A 25 -12.34 1.64 -2.49
CA SER A 25 -12.79 2.63 -1.51
C SER A 25 -11.58 3.43 -1.01
N PRO A 26 -11.64 4.78 -1.01
CA PRO A 26 -10.58 5.61 -0.43
C PRO A 26 -10.31 5.32 1.05
N ARG A 27 -11.21 4.58 1.72
CA ARG A 27 -11.12 4.20 3.13
C ARG A 27 -10.45 2.84 3.35
N GLU A 28 -10.04 2.15 2.29
CA GLU A 28 -9.33 0.87 2.41
C GLU A 28 -8.03 1.05 3.22
N ALA A 29 -7.70 0.03 4.00
CA ALA A 29 -6.48 0.04 4.78
C ALA A 29 -5.26 0.04 3.86
N GLN A 30 -4.38 1.01 4.05
CA GLN A 30 -3.05 1.00 3.49
C GLN A 30 -2.22 -0.08 4.19
N ILE A 31 -1.43 -0.79 3.39
CA ILE A 31 -0.58 -1.87 3.84
C ILE A 31 0.87 -1.45 3.63
N LEU A 32 1.64 -1.42 4.70
CA LEU A 32 3.08 -1.14 4.69
C LEU A 32 3.82 -2.40 5.10
N ILE A 33 4.86 -2.76 4.33
CA ILE A 33 5.65 -3.97 4.56
C ILE A 33 7.08 -3.54 4.85
N TYR A 34 7.57 -3.88 6.04
CA TYR A 34 8.93 -3.60 6.46
C TYR A 34 9.72 -4.90 6.51
N ALA A 35 10.86 -4.97 5.81
CA ALA A 35 11.81 -6.05 5.97
C ALA A 35 12.61 -5.86 7.26
N CYS A 36 12.73 -6.93 8.05
CA CYS A 36 13.54 -6.94 9.26
C CYS A 36 14.95 -7.43 8.93
N GLN A 37 15.95 -6.57 9.12
CA GLN A 37 17.36 -6.94 9.04
C GLN A 37 18.00 -6.65 10.39
N GLY A 38 18.02 -7.64 11.27
CA GLY A 38 18.40 -7.47 12.67
C GLY A 38 17.46 -6.47 13.37
N ASN A 39 18.00 -5.36 13.86
CA ASN A 39 17.24 -4.31 14.55
C ASN A 39 16.75 -3.18 13.61
N LYS A 40 17.00 -3.29 12.30
CA LYS A 40 16.62 -2.29 11.31
C LYS A 40 15.38 -2.71 10.54
N LEU A 41 14.39 -1.82 10.49
CA LEU A 41 13.21 -1.96 9.66
C LEU A 41 13.39 -1.14 8.38
N THR A 42 13.34 -1.82 7.22
CA THR A 42 13.44 -1.17 5.91
C THR A 42 12.11 -1.31 5.18
N LEU A 43 11.49 -0.17 4.84
CA LEU A 43 10.24 -0.18 4.08
C LEU A 43 10.48 -0.75 2.68
N LEU A 44 9.70 -1.77 2.31
CA LEU A 44 9.70 -2.30 0.96
C LEU A 44 9.00 -1.32 0.01
N GLU A 45 9.63 -1.06 -1.13
CA GLU A 45 9.07 -0.19 -2.17
C GLU A 45 7.81 -0.82 -2.77
N HIS A 46 6.66 -0.21 -2.47
CA HIS A 46 5.34 -0.64 -2.96
C HIS A 46 4.72 0.37 -3.93
N ARG A 47 5.50 1.36 -4.41
CA ARG A 47 5.01 2.35 -5.38
C ARG A 47 5.00 1.75 -6.79
N HIS A 48 3.82 1.71 -7.39
CA HIS A 48 3.69 1.37 -8.80
C HIS A 48 4.31 2.44 -9.73
N SER A 49 4.41 3.69 -9.28
CA SER A 49 4.92 4.85 -10.03
C SER A 49 6.43 5.08 -9.94
N SER A 50 7.21 4.12 -9.44
CA SER A 50 8.67 4.23 -9.42
C SER A 50 9.21 4.33 -10.85
N TYR A 51 10.24 5.14 -11.10
CA TYR A 51 10.91 5.24 -12.41
C TYR A 51 11.43 3.88 -12.91
N ARG A 52 11.65 2.92 -11.99
CA ARG A 52 12.02 1.52 -12.29
C ARG A 52 10.87 0.69 -12.86
N ASN A 53 9.64 1.19 -12.82
CA ASN A 53 8.45 0.61 -13.44
C ASN A 53 8.10 1.37 -14.74
N LEU A 54 9.10 1.64 -15.59
CA LEU A 54 8.89 2.18 -16.93
C LEU A 54 7.80 1.36 -17.65
N LEU A 55 6.65 2.01 -17.87
CA LEU A 55 5.51 1.48 -18.64
C LEU A 55 4.83 0.22 -18.07
N GLY A 56 4.96 -0.07 -16.76
CA GLY A 56 4.19 -1.14 -16.12
C GLY A 56 4.63 -2.57 -16.46
N LEU A 57 5.78 -2.75 -17.11
CA LEU A 57 6.35 -4.07 -17.41
C LEU A 57 6.81 -4.82 -16.15
N ASN A 58 7.19 -4.09 -15.10
CA ASN A 58 7.61 -4.68 -13.83
C ASN A 58 6.40 -4.97 -12.92
N ARG A 59 5.96 -6.23 -12.91
CA ARG A 59 4.84 -6.72 -12.10
C ARG A 59 5.21 -7.10 -10.67
N ARG A 60 6.39 -6.71 -10.18
CA ARG A 60 6.89 -7.08 -8.85
C ARG A 60 5.95 -6.65 -7.72
N VAL A 61 5.44 -5.42 -7.76
CA VAL A 61 4.54 -4.91 -6.71
C VAL A 61 3.22 -5.69 -6.69
N THR A 62 2.66 -6.01 -7.86
CA THR A 62 1.44 -6.82 -7.97
C THR A 62 1.66 -8.23 -7.41
N LYS A 63 2.79 -8.86 -7.75
CA LYS A 63 3.15 -10.17 -7.22
C LYS A 63 3.37 -10.13 -5.70
N LEU A 64 4.06 -9.11 -5.18
CA LEU A 64 4.28 -8.89 -3.74
C LEU A 64 2.96 -8.85 -2.95
N PHE A 65 1.99 -8.04 -3.40
CA PHE A 65 0.69 -7.97 -2.74
C PHE A 65 -0.13 -9.24 -2.93
N GLY A 66 -0.01 -9.90 -4.08
CA GLY A 66 -0.59 -11.23 -4.31
C GLY A 66 -0.10 -12.23 -3.28
N GLU A 67 1.21 -12.39 -3.13
CA GLU A 67 1.83 -13.26 -2.12
C GLU A 67 1.36 -12.92 -0.70
N LEU A 68 1.32 -11.63 -0.35
CA LEU A 68 0.83 -11.21 0.95
C LEU A 68 -0.63 -11.63 1.20
N GLN A 69 -1.51 -11.64 0.19
CA GLN A 69 -2.87 -12.16 0.37
C GLN A 69 -2.91 -13.66 0.63
N PHE A 70 -2.03 -14.44 -0.01
CA PHE A 70 -1.91 -15.89 0.29
C PHE A 70 -1.44 -16.11 1.73
N ILE A 71 -0.44 -15.35 2.17
CA ILE A 71 0.06 -15.38 3.55
C ILE A 71 -1.04 -14.94 4.53
N LYS A 72 -1.77 -13.87 4.22
CA LYS A 72 -2.86 -13.35 5.06
C LYS A 72 -3.93 -14.40 5.38
N ARG A 73 -4.24 -15.30 4.43
CA ARG A 73 -5.21 -16.38 4.65
C ARG A 73 -4.78 -17.41 5.71
N GLN A 74 -3.49 -17.49 6.02
CA GLN A 74 -2.95 -18.39 7.05
C GLN A 74 -2.95 -17.73 8.44
N ILE A 75 -3.14 -16.42 8.50
CA ILE A 75 -3.06 -15.62 9.73
C ILE A 75 -4.47 -15.48 10.31
N LYS A 76 -4.58 -15.67 11.62
CA LYS A 76 -5.84 -15.48 12.37
C LYS A 76 -5.90 -14.08 12.97
N ASP A 77 -7.11 -13.55 13.13
CA ASP A 77 -7.32 -12.15 13.55
C ASP A 77 -6.74 -11.82 14.93
N TYR A 78 -6.65 -12.80 15.85
CA TYR A 78 -6.06 -12.58 17.19
C TYR A 78 -4.54 -12.45 17.19
N GLN A 79 -3.87 -12.80 16.08
CA GLN A 79 -2.42 -12.72 15.97
C GLN A 79 -1.94 -11.31 15.61
N TYR A 80 -2.87 -10.42 15.24
CA TYR A 80 -2.58 -9.01 15.04
C TYR A 80 -2.53 -8.31 16.40
N ALA A 81 -1.51 -7.49 16.59
CA ALA A 81 -1.44 -6.57 17.72
C ALA A 81 -1.95 -5.19 17.29
N ASP A 82 -2.66 -4.50 18.18
CA ASP A 82 -3.01 -3.11 17.98
C ASP A 82 -1.79 -2.23 18.30
N THR A 83 -1.54 -1.24 17.45
CA THR A 83 -0.41 -0.31 17.56
C THR A 83 -0.85 1.09 17.15
N LYS A 84 0.00 2.07 17.43
CA LYS A 84 -0.09 3.41 16.89
C LYS A 84 1.00 3.60 15.82
N PHE A 85 0.60 4.05 14.65
CA PHE A 85 1.49 4.32 13.54
C PHE A 85 1.39 5.77 13.10
N ASN A 86 2.55 6.40 12.97
CA ASN A 86 2.67 7.74 12.45
C ASN A 86 3.03 7.69 10.96
N TYR A 87 2.11 8.15 10.11
CA TYR A 87 2.29 8.11 8.67
C TYR A 87 3.39 9.06 8.18
N GLN A 88 3.49 10.25 8.75
CA GLN A 88 4.45 11.27 8.32
C GLN A 88 5.89 10.88 8.66
N SER A 89 6.11 10.40 9.88
CA SER A 89 7.44 10.02 10.36
C SER A 89 7.79 8.55 10.07
N GLY A 90 6.83 7.73 9.64
CA GLY A 90 7.00 6.28 9.48
C GLY A 90 7.32 5.55 10.78
N LYS A 91 7.00 6.15 11.93
CA LYS A 91 7.33 5.58 13.25
C LYS A 91 6.23 4.60 13.67
N ILE A 92 6.65 3.40 14.06
CA ILE A 92 5.79 2.35 14.62
C ILE A 92 5.99 2.33 16.12
N GLN A 93 4.92 2.49 16.90
CA GLN A 93 4.98 2.42 18.36
C GLN A 93 4.69 0.99 18.85
N GLY A 94 5.71 0.31 19.37
CA GLY A 94 5.54 -1.03 19.94
C GLY A 94 5.40 -2.11 18.87
N VAL A 95 6.52 -2.56 18.33
CA VAL A 95 6.55 -3.75 17.46
C VAL A 95 6.32 -4.99 18.33
N PRO A 96 5.36 -5.87 18.00
CA PRO A 96 5.10 -7.06 18.79
C PRO A 96 6.33 -7.96 18.83
N GLY A 97 6.65 -8.48 20.02
CA GLY A 97 7.72 -9.46 20.21
C GLY A 97 7.38 -10.84 19.63
N HIS A 98 6.08 -11.19 19.60
CA HIS A 98 5.60 -12.44 19.05
C HIS A 98 5.76 -12.48 17.52
N VAL A 99 6.38 -13.54 17.02
CA VAL A 99 6.61 -13.78 15.59
C VAL A 99 5.69 -14.91 15.14
N VAL A 100 4.92 -14.66 14.07
CA VAL A 100 4.05 -15.67 13.46
C VAL A 100 4.78 -16.33 12.30
N GLU A 101 4.94 -17.64 12.40
CA GLU A 101 5.52 -18.49 11.36
C GLU A 101 4.48 -18.79 10.28
N VAL A 102 4.80 -18.50 9.02
CA VAL A 102 3.92 -18.72 7.86
C VAL A 102 4.71 -19.27 6.68
N LYS A 103 4.05 -20.06 5.82
CA LYS A 103 4.69 -20.64 4.64
C LYS A 103 4.26 -19.92 3.37
N ASN A 104 5.21 -19.64 2.48
CA ASN A 104 4.93 -19.11 1.16
C ASN A 104 4.91 -20.25 0.14
N GLN A 105 3.70 -20.67 -0.24
CA GLN A 105 3.45 -21.79 -1.16
C GLN A 105 3.69 -21.47 -2.64
N MET A 106 4.23 -20.29 -2.95
CA MET A 106 4.49 -19.87 -4.33
C MET A 106 5.80 -20.44 -4.84
N ASP A 107 5.84 -20.82 -6.13
CA ASP A 107 7.04 -21.43 -6.74
C ASP A 107 8.27 -20.50 -6.70
N TYR A 108 8.03 -19.21 -6.89
CA TYR A 108 9.05 -18.16 -6.93
C TYR A 108 8.72 -17.04 -5.93
N PRO A 109 8.88 -17.24 -4.62
CA PRO A 109 8.45 -16.28 -3.61
C PRO A 109 9.32 -15.02 -3.59
N ILE A 110 8.70 -13.85 -3.50
CA ILE A 110 9.36 -12.56 -3.22
C ILE A 110 9.48 -12.35 -1.71
N LEU A 111 8.46 -12.74 -0.95
CA LEU A 111 8.41 -12.61 0.51
C LEU A 111 9.02 -13.85 1.15
N MET A 112 10.26 -13.72 1.64
CA MET A 112 10.97 -14.75 2.42
C MET A 112 11.79 -14.09 3.54
N GLY A 113 11.77 -14.70 4.73
CA GLY A 113 12.42 -14.17 5.92
C GLY A 113 11.49 -13.34 6.81
N GLN A 114 12.08 -12.43 7.58
CA GLN A 114 11.35 -11.71 8.63
C GLN A 114 10.80 -10.37 8.14
N TYR A 115 9.50 -10.15 8.38
CA TYR A 115 8.80 -8.93 7.99
C TYR A 115 7.90 -8.42 9.11
N VAL A 116 7.69 -7.11 9.11
CA VAL A 116 6.66 -6.45 9.89
C VAL A 116 5.67 -5.85 8.91
N VAL A 117 4.39 -6.23 9.04
CA VAL A 117 3.31 -5.72 8.20
C VAL A 117 2.41 -4.85 9.04
N VAL A 118 2.20 -3.61 8.58
CA VAL A 118 1.33 -2.62 9.23
C VAL A 118 0.11 -2.39 8.35
N TYR A 119 -1.07 -2.50 8.96
CA TYR A 119 -2.37 -2.26 8.35
C TYR A 119 -2.96 -1.01 9.00
N GLN A 120 -3.00 0.08 8.25
CA GLN A 120 -3.49 1.37 8.72
C GLN A 120 -4.68 1.81 7.86
N LYS A 121 -5.76 2.31 8.46
CA LYS A 121 -6.84 2.95 7.68
C LYS A 121 -6.33 4.20 6.99
N ALA A 122 -6.85 4.50 5.80
CA ALA A 122 -6.49 5.73 5.10
C ALA A 122 -6.77 6.97 5.96
N ILE A 123 -5.84 7.93 5.90
CA ILE A 123 -5.97 9.20 6.61
C ILE A 123 -7.15 9.98 6.03
N PRO A 124 -8.11 10.46 6.85
CA PRO A 124 -9.13 11.37 6.38
C PRO A 124 -8.50 12.59 5.71
N TRP A 125 -9.00 13.00 4.55
CA TRP A 125 -8.46 14.15 3.81
C TRP A 125 -8.42 15.44 4.63
N SER A 126 -9.36 15.61 5.56
CA SER A 126 -9.41 16.73 6.50
C SER A 126 -8.18 16.86 7.39
N TRP A 127 -7.40 15.79 7.56
CA TRP A 127 -6.19 15.76 8.40
C TRP A 127 -4.90 15.88 7.58
N TYR A 128 -5.00 16.05 6.27
CA TYR A 128 -3.82 16.19 5.41
C TYR A 128 -3.03 17.47 5.70
N ARG A 129 -3.72 18.55 6.11
CA ARG A 129 -3.12 19.87 6.39
C ARG A 129 -2.74 20.11 7.84
N SER A 130 -3.11 19.22 8.77
CA SER A 130 -2.67 19.37 10.15
C SER A 130 -1.16 19.09 10.22
N ASN A 131 -0.40 20.09 10.64
CA ASN A 131 1.06 20.04 10.87
C ASN A 131 1.46 19.10 12.04
N GLU A 132 0.54 18.28 12.53
CA GLU A 132 0.75 17.43 13.68
C GLU A 132 1.17 16.03 13.23
N ASN A 133 2.16 15.49 13.94
CA ASN A 133 2.55 14.09 13.88
C ASN A 133 1.40 13.22 14.41
N ILE A 134 0.42 12.92 13.56
CA ILE A 134 -0.75 12.14 13.97
C ILE A 134 -0.38 10.66 14.12
N ASP A 135 -0.49 10.18 15.35
CA ASP A 135 -0.46 8.77 15.68
C ASP A 135 -1.86 8.17 15.47
N MET A 136 -2.01 7.33 14.45
CA MET A 136 -3.29 6.69 14.15
C MET A 136 -3.30 5.23 14.60
N PRO A 137 -4.47 4.70 15.00
CA PRO A 137 -4.60 3.28 15.29
C PRO A 137 -4.31 2.45 14.03
N ALA A 138 -3.46 1.45 14.18
CA ALA A 138 -3.08 0.50 13.16
C ALA A 138 -3.01 -0.90 13.75
N LYS A 139 -3.09 -1.91 12.89
CA LYS A 139 -2.80 -3.29 13.26
C LYS A 139 -1.43 -3.66 12.74
N ILE A 140 -0.66 -4.37 13.55
CA ILE A 140 0.68 -4.82 13.21
C ILE A 140 0.79 -6.32 13.40
N ILE A 141 1.58 -6.96 12.54
CA ILE A 141 1.98 -8.34 12.71
C ILE A 141 3.44 -8.52 12.29
N LYS A 142 4.17 -9.32 13.06
CA LYS A 142 5.52 -9.73 12.74
C LYS A 142 5.49 -11.16 12.21
N LEU A 143 6.01 -11.33 11.00
CA LEU A 143 5.97 -12.58 10.24
C LEU A 143 7.38 -13.11 10.05
N ASN A 144 7.54 -14.42 10.17
CA ASN A 144 8.67 -15.14 9.63
C ASN A 144 8.16 -16.06 8.52
N ILE A 145 8.63 -15.81 7.31
CA ILE A 145 8.10 -16.43 6.10
C ILE A 145 9.12 -17.44 5.58
N THR A 146 8.79 -18.72 5.65
CA THR A 146 9.58 -19.79 5.07
C THR A 146 8.95 -20.28 3.78
N LYS A 147 9.68 -21.11 3.03
CA LYS A 147 9.09 -21.92 1.97
C LYS A 147 8.21 -23.03 2.55
#